data_AF-A0A9N9IFZ7-F1
#
_entry.id   AF-A0A9N9IFZ7-F1
#
_cell.length_a   1.000
_cell.length_b   1.000
_cell.length_c   1.000
_cell.angle_alpha   90.00
_cell.angle_beta   90.00
_cell.angle_gamma   90.00
#
_symmetry.space_group_name_H-M   'P 1'
#
loop_
_entity.id
_entity.type
_entity.pdbx_description
1 polymer ?
#
loop_
_entity_poly.entity_id
_entity_poly.type
_entity_poly.pdbx_seq_one_letter_code
_entity_poly.pdbx_strand_id
1 'polypeptide(L)'
;MKSFSDKAQAQRIKYIKGKLGLISPEPTRSIPVTYDEAQLQSAESSLKKEEVVFAIETLVESLNEAKRPQFRGLKSKRKEELLLILQQVRDLHNATDVDADEETKKK
;
A
#
# COMPACT_ATOMS: atom_id res chain seq x y z
N MET A 1 -48.44 -1.01 -1.84
CA MET A 1 -47.18 -1.12 -2.62
C MET A 1 -47.17 -2.46 -3.32
N LYS A 2 -46.77 -2.52 -4.59
CA LYS A 2 -46.62 -3.79 -5.32
C LYS A 2 -45.29 -4.43 -4.89
N SER A 3 -45.32 -5.69 -4.42
CA SER A 3 -44.11 -6.46 -4.15
C SER A 3 -43.51 -6.96 -5.46
N PHE A 4 -42.18 -6.95 -5.55
CA PHE A 4 -41.47 -7.58 -6.66
C PHE A 4 -41.45 -9.10 -6.46
N SER A 5 -41.43 -9.85 -7.57
CA SER A 5 -41.20 -11.29 -7.49
C SER A 5 -39.76 -11.58 -7.06
N ASP A 6 -39.53 -12.74 -6.45
CA ASP A 6 -38.20 -13.16 -5.99
C ASP A 6 -37.17 -13.14 -7.14
N LYS A 7 -37.61 -13.49 -8.35
CA LYS A 7 -36.78 -13.43 -9.56
C LYS A 7 -36.34 -12.00 -9.89
N ALA A 8 -37.26 -11.04 -9.81
CA ALA A 8 -36.96 -9.63 -10.05
C ALA A 8 -36.03 -9.06 -8.96
N GLN A 9 -36.23 -9.45 -7.70
CA GLN A 9 -35.37 -9.06 -6.60
C GLN A 9 -33.94 -9.63 -6.76
N ALA A 10 -33.81 -10.91 -7.09
CA ALA A 10 -32.53 -11.56 -7.33
C ALA A 10 -31.77 -10.93 -8.51
N GLN A 11 -32.47 -10.63 -9.61
CA GLN A 11 -31.88 -9.93 -10.76
C GLN A 11 -31.38 -8.53 -10.38
N ARG A 12 -32.16 -7.79 -9.58
CA ARG A 12 -31.76 -6.45 -9.13
C ARG A 12 -30.55 -6.49 -8.20
N ILE A 13 -30.51 -7.43 -7.26
CA ILE A 13 -29.34 -7.63 -6.38
C ILE A 13 -28.10 -7.97 -7.22
N LYS A 14 -28.23 -8.87 -8.19
CA LYS A 14 -27.12 -9.22 -9.10
C LYS A 14 -26.65 -8.00 -9.88
N TYR A 15 -27.55 -7.20 -10.44
CA TYR A 15 -27.21 -5.98 -11.17
C TYR A 15 -26.47 -4.97 -10.28
N ILE A 16 -26.97 -4.72 -9.06
CA ILE A 16 -26.37 -3.79 -8.09
C ILE A 16 -24.95 -4.25 -7.75
N LYS A 17 -24.78 -5.53 -7.38
CA LYS A 17 -23.44 -6.06 -7.05
C LYS A 17 -22.48 -5.94 -8.23
N GLY A 18 -22.97 -6.04 -9.47
CA GLY A 18 -22.17 -5.92 -10.70
C GLY A 18 -21.68 -4.50 -10.92
N LYS A 19 -22.57 -3.52 -10.74
CA LYS A 19 -22.22 -2.09 -10.84
C LYS A 19 -21.27 -1.63 -9.75
N LEU A 20 -21.36 -2.23 -8.57
CA LEU A 20 -20.48 -1.93 -7.43
C LEU A 20 -19.16 -2.72 -7.46
N GLY A 21 -18.91 -3.57 -8.48
CA GLY A 21 -17.69 -4.36 -8.55
C GLY A 21 -17.58 -5.46 -7.47
N LEU A 22 -18.71 -5.90 -6.91
CA LEU A 22 -18.76 -6.87 -5.80
C LEU A 22 -18.89 -8.33 -6.27
N ILE A 23 -19.17 -8.59 -7.55
CA ILE A 23 -19.31 -9.96 -8.10
C ILE A 23 -18.05 -10.47 -8.79
N SER A 24 -17.06 -9.62 -8.97
CA SER A 24 -15.78 -9.97 -9.56
C SER A 24 -14.74 -9.14 -8.83
N PRO A 25 -13.64 -9.71 -8.32
CA PRO A 25 -12.47 -8.91 -8.07
C PRO A 25 -12.06 -8.37 -9.45
N GLU A 26 -12.44 -7.13 -9.77
CA GLU A 26 -11.69 -6.36 -10.76
C GLU A 26 -10.21 -6.52 -10.38
N PRO A 27 -9.32 -6.87 -11.33
CA PRO A 27 -7.90 -6.89 -11.03
C PRO A 27 -7.59 -5.53 -10.43
N THR A 28 -7.13 -5.51 -9.18
CA THR A 28 -6.71 -4.28 -8.51
C THR A 28 -5.68 -3.66 -9.44
N ARG A 29 -6.08 -2.64 -10.21
CA ARG A 29 -5.17 -1.95 -11.11
C ARG A 29 -4.07 -1.41 -10.22
N SER A 30 -2.85 -1.92 -10.41
CA SER A 30 -1.67 -1.35 -9.79
C SER A 30 -1.70 0.14 -10.11
N ILE A 31 -1.51 0.96 -9.07
CA ILE A 31 -1.45 2.40 -9.24
C ILE A 31 -0.34 2.66 -10.27
N PRO A 32 -0.61 3.43 -11.35
CA PRO A 32 0.42 3.75 -12.32
C PRO A 32 1.57 4.45 -11.60
N VAL A 33 2.76 3.85 -11.70
CA VAL A 33 3.98 4.42 -11.15
C VAL A 33 4.33 5.67 -11.94
N THR A 34 4.60 6.78 -11.25
CA THR A 34 5.02 8.01 -11.92
C THR A 34 6.43 7.86 -12.51
N TYR A 35 6.80 8.68 -13.49
CA TYR A 35 8.13 8.62 -14.09
C TYR A 35 9.24 8.79 -13.04
N ASP A 36 9.06 9.73 -12.10
CA ASP A 36 10.02 9.99 -11.03
C ASP A 36 10.14 8.80 -10.06
N GLU A 37 9.02 8.15 -9.74
CA GLU A 37 8.99 6.96 -8.89
C GLU A 37 9.68 5.77 -9.57
N ALA A 38 9.49 5.59 -10.89
CA ALA A 38 10.20 4.59 -11.66
C ALA A 38 11.72 4.86 -11.72
N GLN A 39 12.11 6.13 -11.85
CA GLN A 39 13.52 6.52 -11.79
C GLN A 39 14.14 6.23 -10.42
N LEU A 40 13.46 6.60 -9.33
CA LEU A 40 13.88 6.29 -7.97
C LEU A 40 14.06 4.79 -7.75
N GLN A 41 13.10 3.97 -8.16
CA GLN A 41 13.20 2.50 -8.05
C GLN A 41 14.37 1.95 -8.86
N SER A 42 14.64 2.50 -10.05
CA SER A 42 15.78 2.09 -10.88
C SER A 42 17.13 2.47 -10.23
N ALA A 43 17.21 3.64 -9.61
CA ALA A 43 18.40 4.07 -8.86
C ALA A 43 18.64 3.16 -7.65
N GLU A 44 17.58 2.82 -6.90
CA GLU A 44 17.66 1.90 -5.75
C GLU A 44 18.03 0.48 -6.15
N SER A 45 17.55 0.01 -7.31
CA SER A 45 17.94 -1.30 -7.84
C SER A 45 19.45 -1.37 -8.16
N SER A 46 20.10 -0.23 -8.38
CA SER A 46 21.54 -0.14 -8.64
C SER A 46 22.40 -0.11 -7.37
N LEU A 47 21.81 0.15 -6.20
CA LEU A 47 22.51 0.21 -4.92
C LEU A 47 23.09 -1.14 -4.50
N LYS A 48 24.18 -1.12 -3.73
CA LYS A 48 24.72 -2.31 -3.08
C LYS A 48 23.77 -2.78 -1.99
N LYS A 49 23.85 -4.06 -1.65
CA LYS A 49 22.99 -4.66 -0.62
C LYS A 49 23.10 -3.90 0.71
N GLU A 50 24.33 -3.53 1.07
CA GLU A 50 24.65 -2.83 2.32
C GLU A 50 24.02 -1.43 2.36
N GLU A 51 24.00 -0.73 1.22
CA GLU A 51 23.39 0.59 1.09
C GLU A 51 21.87 0.51 1.22
N VAL A 52 21.25 -0.53 0.65
CA VAL A 52 19.81 -0.78 0.82
C VAL A 52 19.48 -1.09 2.28
N VAL A 53 20.29 -1.90 2.97
CA VAL A 53 20.12 -2.14 4.41
C VAL A 53 20.20 -0.84 5.21
N PHE A 54 21.19 -0.01 4.92
CA PHE A 54 21.36 1.28 5.60
C PHE A 54 20.17 2.23 5.38
N ALA A 55 19.66 2.30 4.16
CA ALA A 55 18.47 3.09 3.84
C ALA A 55 17.23 2.60 4.61
N ILE A 56 17.03 1.27 4.68
CA ILE A 56 15.93 0.70 5.47
C ILE A 56 16.10 1.03 6.95
N GLU A 57 17.29 0.85 7.53
CA GLU A 57 17.54 1.13 8.95
C GLU A 57 17.25 2.60 9.29
N THR A 58 17.68 3.52 8.43
CA THR A 58 17.45 4.97 8.58
C THR A 58 15.95 5.30 8.57
N LEU A 59 15.19 4.72 7.64
CA LEU A 59 13.74 4.94 7.57
C LEU A 59 12.99 4.25 8.72
N VAL A 60 13.47 3.10 9.18
CA VAL A 60 12.87 2.40 10.33
C VAL A 60 13.11 3.18 11.64
N GLU A 61 14.21 3.92 11.74
CA GLU A 61 14.48 4.79 12.87
C GLU A 61 13.47 5.95 12.96
N SER A 62 12.96 6.47 11.83
CA SER A 62 11.88 7.47 11.86
C SER A 62 10.49 6.89 12.13
N LEU A 63 10.31 5.56 12.01
CA LEU A 63 9.03 4.90 12.30
C LEU A 63 8.75 4.75 13.81
N ASN A 64 7.45 4.66 14.12
CA ASN A 64 6.95 4.36 15.46
C ASN A 64 7.57 3.05 16.02
N GLU A 65 7.99 3.07 17.28
CA GLU A 65 8.63 1.96 17.99
C GLU A 65 7.86 0.64 17.91
N ALA A 66 6.52 0.70 17.86
CA ALA A 66 5.67 -0.48 17.74
C ALA A 66 5.89 -1.25 16.42
N LYS A 67 6.28 -0.56 15.35
CA LYS A 67 6.47 -1.15 14.01
C LYS A 67 7.93 -1.57 13.76
N ARG A 68 8.90 -1.06 14.52
CA ARG A 68 10.34 -1.38 14.35
C ARG A 68 10.69 -2.88 14.45
N PRO A 69 10.08 -3.69 15.33
CA PRO A 69 10.44 -5.10 15.47
C PRO A 69 10.26 -5.94 14.20
N GLN A 70 9.36 -5.54 13.30
CA GLN A 70 9.06 -6.30 12.07
C GLN A 70 10.19 -6.22 11.02
N PHE A 71 11.08 -5.24 11.15
CA PHE A 71 12.19 -5.00 10.22
C PHE A 71 13.54 -5.54 10.73
N ARG A 72 13.54 -6.42 11.74
CA ARG A 72 14.77 -7.07 12.22
C ARG A 72 15.31 -8.08 11.20
N GLY A 73 16.62 -8.35 11.27
CA GLY A 73 17.24 -9.41 10.47
C GLY A 73 17.45 -9.08 8.99
N LEU A 74 17.65 -7.80 8.64
CA LEU A 74 17.87 -7.37 7.26
C LEU A 74 19.13 -7.98 6.63
N LYS A 75 20.18 -8.19 7.42
CA LYS A 75 21.48 -8.69 6.94
C LYS A 75 21.40 -10.07 6.28
N SER A 76 20.49 -10.94 6.72
CA SER A 76 20.31 -12.29 6.18
C SER A 76 19.43 -12.36 4.92
N LYS A 77 18.75 -11.27 4.55
CA LYS A 77 17.83 -11.24 3.40
C LYS A 77 18.56 -11.07 2.08
N ARG A 78 17.91 -11.48 0.99
CA ARG A 78 18.41 -11.23 -0.38
C ARG A 78 18.13 -9.79 -0.80
N LYS A 79 18.84 -9.30 -1.83
CA LYS A 79 18.69 -7.91 -2.27
C LYS A 79 17.27 -7.62 -2.76
N GLU A 80 16.63 -8.55 -3.45
CA GLU A 80 15.25 -8.40 -3.95
C GLU A 80 14.25 -8.29 -2.79
N GLU A 81 14.47 -9.07 -1.72
CA GLU A 81 13.67 -9.01 -0.50
C GLU A 81 13.87 -7.70 0.26
N LEU A 82 15.09 -7.17 0.25
CA LEU A 82 15.39 -5.87 0.84
C LEU A 82 14.70 -4.72 0.09
N LEU A 83 14.67 -4.76 -1.24
CA LEU A 83 13.94 -3.75 -2.05
C LEU A 83 12.44 -3.78 -1.76
N LEU A 84 11.84 -4.98 -1.61
CA LEU A 84 10.44 -5.11 -1.23
C LEU A 84 10.16 -4.49 0.16
N ILE A 85 11.06 -4.74 1.11
CA ILE A 85 10.95 -4.18 2.47
C ILE A 85 11.13 -2.66 2.45
N LEU A 86 12.06 -2.14 1.65
CA LEU A 86 12.27 -0.69 1.50
C LEU A 86 10.99 -0.01 1.00
N GLN A 87 10.32 -0.60 0.01
CA GLN A 87 9.02 -0.12 -0.46
C GLN A 87 7.96 -0.15 0.67
N GLN A 88 7.85 -1.27 1.40
CA GLN A 88 6.90 -1.38 2.52
C GLN A 88 7.13 -0.31 3.59
N VAL A 89 8.38 -0.01 3.92
CA VAL A 89 8.75 1.03 4.89
C VAL A 89 8.34 2.41 4.39
N ARG A 90 8.56 2.72 3.10
CA ARG A 90 8.12 3.97 2.47
C ARG A 90 6.60 4.11 2.48
N ASP A 91 5.88 3.06 2.12
CA ASP A 91 4.41 3.06 2.13
C ASP A 91 3.87 3.34 3.54
N LEU A 92 4.50 2.76 4.56
CA LEU A 92 4.18 3.01 5.96
C LEU A 92 4.45 4.46 6.39
N HIS A 93 5.52 5.07 5.88
CA HIS A 93 5.87 6.46 6.16
C HIS A 93 4.90 7.44 5.47
N ASN A 94 4.53 7.16 4.23
CA ASN A 94 3.58 7.96 3.48
C ASN A 94 2.17 7.87 4.08
N ALA A 95 1.78 6.69 4.59
CA ALA A 95 0.48 6.52 5.24
C ALA A 95 0.35 7.32 6.55
N THR A 96 1.45 7.54 7.27
CA THR A 96 1.44 8.31 8.53
C THR A 96 1.34 9.82 8.32
N ASP A 97 1.77 10.35 7.18
CA ASP A 97 1.65 11.79 6.87
C ASP A 97 0.22 12.22 6.51
N VAL A 98 -0.66 11.29 6.11
CA VAL A 98 -2.04 11.60 5.73
C VAL A 98 -2.96 11.83 6.94
N ASP A 99 -2.61 11.31 8.12
CA ASP A 99 -3.41 11.47 9.34
C ASP A 99 -3.14 12.79 10.10
N ALA A 100 -2.13 13.57 9.69
CA ALA A 100 -1.72 14.79 10.42
C ALA A 100 -2.45 16.08 10.01
N ASP A 101 -3.29 16.07 8.96
CA ASP A 101 -3.87 17.30 8.38
C ASP A 101 -5.37 17.53 8.69
N GLU A 102 -5.97 16.76 9.61
CA GLU A 102 -7.38 16.89 10.00
C GLU A 102 -7.57 17.26 11.49
N GLU A 103 -6.75 18.15 12.04
CA GLU A 103 -7.06 18.76 13.36
C GLU A 103 -6.69 20.24 13.48
N THR A 104 -7.11 21.06 12.51
CA THR A 104 -7.24 22.51 12.73
C THR A 104 -8.54 23.07 12.16
N LYS A 105 -9.70 22.60 12.64
CA LYS A 105 -10.94 23.40 12.59
C LYS A 105 -12.03 22.87 13.51
N LYS A 106 -12.02 23.33 14.77
CA LYS A 106 -13.27 23.54 15.51
C LYS A 106 -13.17 24.74 16.44
N LYS A 107 -13.57 25.87 15.84
CA LYS A 107 -14.39 26.97 16.34
C LYS A 107 -14.43 27.24 17.85
#